data_AF-A0A3D2RM31-F1
#
_entry.id   AF-A0A3D2RM31-F1
#
_cell.length_a   1.000
_cell.length_b   1.000
_cell.length_c   1.000
_cell.angle_alpha   90.00
_cell.angle_beta   90.00
_cell.angle_gamma   90.00
#
_symmetry.space_group_name_H-M   'P 1'
#
loop_
_entity.id
_entity.type
_entity.pdbx_description
1 polymer ?
#
loop_
_entity_poly.entity_id
_entity_poly.type
_entity_poly.pdbx_seq_one_letter_code
_entity_poly.pdbx_strand_id
1 'polypeptide(L)'
;MSFRLAYIAAGAAGMYCGSCIHDNTLARALIRRGIDVALVPTYTPIRTDEEDVSEDRVFFGGINVYLQHKSALFRHTPWLFDRLLDRPGLLNRLGKLSSSTSPEDLGGLTVSMLEGKAGPQAKELDKLIHWLREFRPDIVQLT
;
A
#
# COMPACT_ATOMS: atom_id res chain seq x y z
N MET A 1 -19.14 -2.76 -21.45
CA MET A 1 -18.67 -2.67 -20.05
C MET A 1 -17.18 -2.95 -20.07
N SER A 2 -16.35 -2.03 -19.55
CA SER A 2 -14.91 -2.28 -19.41
C SER A 2 -14.70 -3.07 -18.12
N PHE A 3 -14.05 -4.22 -18.20
CA PHE A 3 -13.72 -5.05 -17.02
C PHE A 3 -12.63 -4.34 -16.19
N ARG A 4 -12.82 -4.30 -14.86
CA ARG A 4 -11.96 -3.55 -13.93
C ARG A 4 -11.31 -4.45 -12.89
N LEU A 5 -10.01 -4.26 -12.69
CA LEU A 5 -9.20 -5.02 -11.74
C LEU A 5 -8.48 -4.07 -10.78
N ALA A 6 -8.73 -4.20 -9.48
CA ALA A 6 -7.87 -3.61 -8.45
C ALA A 6 -6.83 -4.65 -8.03
N TYR A 7 -5.56 -4.39 -8.29
CA TYR A 7 -4.45 -5.28 -8.00
C TYR A 7 -3.66 -4.69 -6.83
N ILE A 8 -3.76 -5.25 -5.63
CA ILE A 8 -3.18 -4.68 -4.42
C ILE A 8 -1.88 -5.42 -4.10
N ALA A 9 -0.78 -4.67 -4.03
CA ALA A 9 0.55 -5.21 -3.79
C ALA A 9 1.21 -4.56 -2.56
N ALA A 10 1.90 -5.32 -1.72
CA ALA A 10 2.55 -4.82 -0.49
C ALA A 10 3.77 -3.90 -0.69
N GLY A 11 4.34 -3.86 -1.89
CA GLY A 11 5.57 -3.10 -2.18
C GLY A 11 6.79 -3.54 -1.36
N ALA A 12 7.95 -3.01 -1.75
CA ALA A 12 9.21 -3.29 -1.06
C ALA A 12 10.11 -2.05 -0.96
N ALA A 13 9.50 -0.87 -1.07
CA ALA A 13 10.19 0.40 -1.20
C ALA A 13 11.30 0.33 -2.27
N GLY A 14 12.48 0.86 -1.96
CA GLY A 14 13.63 0.87 -2.85
C GLY A 14 14.33 -0.48 -3.04
N MET A 15 13.88 -1.58 -2.43
CA MET A 15 14.47 -2.91 -2.59
C MET A 15 13.99 -3.59 -3.87
N TYR A 16 14.77 -4.53 -4.39
CA TYR A 16 14.30 -5.42 -5.46
C TYR A 16 13.38 -6.49 -4.86
N CYS A 17 12.20 -6.61 -5.44
CA CYS A 17 11.14 -7.48 -4.97
C CYS A 17 10.60 -8.26 -6.16
N GLY A 18 10.81 -9.58 -6.16
CA GLY A 18 10.39 -10.45 -7.25
C GLY A 18 8.87 -10.40 -7.48
N SER A 19 8.09 -10.39 -6.40
CA SER A 19 6.63 -10.24 -6.48
C SER A 19 6.23 -8.89 -7.09
N CYS A 20 6.87 -7.81 -6.68
CA CYS A 20 6.56 -6.46 -7.17
C CYS A 20 6.88 -6.30 -8.67
N ILE A 21 8.00 -6.87 -9.13
CA ILE A 21 8.35 -6.91 -10.55
C ILE A 21 7.31 -7.75 -11.32
N HIS A 22 6.98 -8.93 -10.81
CA HIS A 22 5.97 -9.81 -11.40
C HIS A 22 4.60 -9.12 -11.51
N ASP A 23 4.14 -8.49 -10.43
CA ASP A 23 2.86 -7.79 -10.34
C ASP A 23 2.80 -6.64 -11.36
N ASN A 24 3.88 -5.87 -11.50
CA ASN A 24 3.98 -4.82 -12.51
C ASN A 24 3.89 -5.39 -13.94
N THR A 25 4.70 -6.40 -14.26
CA THR A 25 4.69 -7.04 -15.58
C THR A 25 3.31 -7.62 -15.92
N LEU A 26 2.64 -8.25 -14.95
CA LEU A 26 1.30 -8.79 -15.14
C LEU A 26 0.27 -7.68 -15.35
N ALA A 27 0.25 -6.64 -14.51
CA ALA A 27 -0.63 -5.49 -14.65
C ALA A 27 -0.47 -4.83 -16.04
N ARG A 28 0.77 -4.60 -16.47
CA ARG A 28 1.08 -4.09 -17.82
C ARG A 28 0.53 -4.98 -18.93
N ALA A 29 0.68 -6.29 -18.81
CA ALA A 29 0.16 -7.23 -19.81
C ALA A 29 -1.37 -7.17 -19.90
N LEU A 30 -2.06 -7.04 -18.77
CA LEU A 30 -3.52 -6.92 -18.70
C LEU A 30 -4.01 -5.57 -19.26
N ILE A 31 -3.33 -4.47 -18.94
CA ILE A 31 -3.61 -3.14 -19.50
C ILE A 31 -3.49 -3.17 -21.03
N ARG A 32 -2.43 -3.78 -21.58
CA ARG A 32 -2.27 -3.96 -23.03
C ARG A 32 -3.36 -4.79 -23.70
N ARG A 33 -4.10 -5.59 -22.93
CA ARG A 33 -5.27 -6.36 -23.40
C ARG A 33 -6.58 -5.57 -23.27
N GLY A 34 -6.54 -4.32 -22.82
CA GLY A 34 -7.71 -3.45 -22.67
C GLY A 34 -8.45 -3.60 -21.35
N ILE A 35 -7.82 -4.21 -20.34
CA ILE A 35 -8.37 -4.27 -18.98
C ILE A 35 -8.02 -2.98 -18.24
N ASP A 36 -9.00 -2.42 -17.53
CA ASP A 36 -8.82 -1.25 -16.66
C ASP A 36 -8.24 -1.73 -15.31
N VAL A 37 -6.92 -1.74 -15.21
CA VAL A 37 -6.18 -2.22 -14.03
C VAL A 37 -5.68 -1.03 -13.22
N ALA A 38 -5.98 -1.02 -11.93
CA ALA A 38 -5.33 -0.18 -10.94
C ALA A 38 -4.37 -1.05 -10.12
N LEU A 39 -3.07 -0.93 -10.35
CA LEU A 39 -2.04 -1.57 -9.53
C LEU A 39 -1.75 -0.67 -8.33
N VAL A 40 -2.23 -1.07 -7.15
CA VAL A 40 -2.26 -0.26 -5.94
C VAL A 40 -1.18 -0.71 -4.96
N PRO A 41 -0.14 0.10 -4.74
CA PRO A 41 0.81 -0.17 -3.68
C PRO A 41 0.18 0.03 -2.30
N THR A 42 0.52 -0.87 -1.39
CA THR A 42 0.28 -0.74 0.05
C THR A 42 1.60 -0.72 0.78
N TYR A 43 1.68 -0.20 2.01
CA TYR A 43 2.87 -0.16 2.86
C TYR A 43 4.05 0.68 2.33
N THR A 44 4.54 0.41 1.13
CA THR A 44 5.60 1.13 0.45
C THR A 44 5.36 1.17 -1.07
N PRO A 45 5.96 2.13 -1.80
CA PRO A 45 5.96 2.08 -3.26
C PRO A 45 6.59 0.79 -3.79
N ILE A 46 6.18 0.37 -4.99
CA ILE A 46 6.86 -0.71 -5.70
C ILE A 46 8.12 -0.18 -6.39
N ARG A 47 9.03 -1.10 -6.71
CA ARG A 47 10.16 -0.87 -7.58
C ARG A 47 10.16 -1.94 -8.65
N THR A 48 10.20 -1.53 -9.91
CA THR A 48 10.25 -2.40 -11.08
C THR A 48 11.40 -1.99 -12.00
N ASP A 49 11.82 -2.90 -12.86
CA ASP A 49 12.81 -2.73 -13.92
C ASP A 49 12.20 -2.37 -15.28
N GLU A 50 10.87 -2.38 -15.38
CA GLU A 50 10.12 -1.88 -16.53
C GLU A 50 9.53 -0.48 -16.22
N GLU A 51 8.84 0.14 -17.17
CA GLU A 51 7.97 1.28 -16.81
C GLU A 51 6.93 0.83 -15.77
N ASP A 52 6.80 1.64 -14.74
CA ASP A 52 5.93 1.42 -13.61
C ASP A 52 4.49 1.83 -13.97
N VAL A 53 3.54 0.92 -13.80
CA VAL A 53 2.10 1.18 -14.02
C VAL A 53 1.30 1.19 -12.72
N SER A 54 1.98 1.26 -11.57
CA SER A 54 1.32 1.42 -10.30
C SER A 54 0.76 2.83 -10.09
N GLU A 55 -0.27 2.91 -9.27
CA GLU A 55 -0.84 4.16 -8.81
C GLU A 55 0.17 4.95 -7.97
N ASP A 56 0.23 6.27 -8.19
CA ASP A 56 1.10 7.18 -7.41
C ASP A 56 0.75 7.25 -5.91
N ARG A 57 -0.39 6.68 -5.50
CA ARG A 57 -0.87 6.69 -4.13
C ARG A 57 -0.65 5.35 -3.46
N VAL A 58 -0.04 5.39 -2.27
CA VAL A 58 0.13 4.24 -1.38
C VAL A 58 -0.97 4.22 -0.31
N PHE A 59 -1.58 3.07 -0.06
CA PHE A 59 -2.43 2.86 1.12
C PHE A 59 -1.67 2.15 2.23
N PHE A 60 -2.11 2.27 3.48
CA PHE A 60 -1.40 1.64 4.60
C PHE A 60 0.08 2.04 4.63
N GLY A 61 0.44 3.27 4.23
CA GLY A 61 1.85 3.65 4.13
C GLY A 61 2.56 3.45 5.45
N GLY A 62 3.78 2.90 5.41
CA GLY A 62 4.48 2.41 6.60
C GLY A 62 4.64 3.44 7.71
N ILE A 63 4.72 4.73 7.36
CA ILE A 63 4.71 5.83 8.34
C ILE A 63 3.38 5.89 9.10
N ASN A 64 2.27 5.97 8.37
CA ASN A 64 0.94 6.03 8.97
C ASN A 64 0.66 4.81 9.82
N VAL A 65 0.98 3.62 9.30
CA VAL A 65 0.83 2.34 10.01
C VAL A 65 1.62 2.34 11.33
N TYR A 66 2.87 2.77 11.30
CA TYR A 66 3.72 2.84 12.48
C TYR A 66 3.24 3.89 13.50
N LEU A 67 2.89 5.08 13.04
CA LEU A 67 2.43 6.17 13.92
C LEU A 67 1.08 5.84 14.57
N GLN A 68 0.18 5.18 13.85
CA GLN A 68 -1.11 4.71 14.39
C GLN A 68 -0.93 3.57 15.41
N HIS A 69 0.05 2.70 15.20
CA HIS A 69 0.45 1.70 16.19
C HIS A 69 0.96 2.37 17.47
N LYS A 70 1.92 3.30 17.35
CA LYS A 70 2.57 3.93 18.50
C LYS A 70 1.71 4.97 19.25
N SER A 71 0.77 5.63 18.58
CA SER A 71 -0.03 6.70 19.20
C SER A 71 -1.46 6.77 18.68
N ALA A 72 -2.41 6.89 19.62
CA ALA A 72 -3.83 7.05 19.32
C ALA A 72 -4.16 8.37 18.59
N LEU A 73 -3.30 9.40 18.69
CA LEU A 73 -3.49 10.67 17.99
C LEU A 73 -3.58 10.47 16.47
N PHE A 74 -2.63 9.70 15.92
CA PHE A 74 -2.56 9.44 14.48
C PHE A 74 -3.68 8.53 13.97
N ARG A 75 -4.45 7.90 14.85
CA ARG A 75 -5.66 7.14 14.47
C ARG A 75 -6.81 8.07 14.09
N HIS A 76 -6.79 9.30 14.59
CA HIS A 76 -7.85 10.29 14.43
C HIS A 76 -7.43 11.51 13.58
N THR A 77 -6.20 11.53 13.06
CA THR A 77 -5.76 12.58 12.12
C THR A 77 -6.61 12.57 10.83
N PRO A 78 -6.90 13.74 10.24
CA PRO A 78 -7.61 13.82 8.96
C PRO A 78 -6.85 13.12 7.82
N TRP A 79 -7.56 12.54 6.86
CA TRP A 79 -6.95 11.80 5.74
C TRP A 79 -5.97 12.63 4.90
N LEU A 80 -6.17 13.95 4.83
CA LEU A 80 -5.24 14.83 4.10
C LEU A 80 -3.85 14.85 4.73
N PHE A 81 -3.78 14.79 6.07
CA PHE A 81 -2.51 14.71 6.79
C PHE A 81 -1.83 13.38 6.52
N ASP A 82 -2.58 12.29 6.56
CA ASP A 82 -2.01 10.97 6.29
C ASP A 82 -1.48 10.87 4.84
N ARG A 83 -2.19 11.47 3.87
CA ARG A 83 -1.76 11.53 2.46
C ARG A 83 -0.43 12.26 2.26
N LEU A 84 -0.07 13.19 3.14
CA LEU A 84 1.25 13.82 3.15
C LEU A 84 2.35 12.82 3.55
N LEU A 85 2.04 11.95 4.51
CA LEU A 85 2.94 10.90 5.00
C LEU A 85 3.06 9.72 4.02
N ASP A 86 2.01 9.46 3.23
CA ASP A 86 1.99 8.40 2.21
C ASP A 86 2.72 8.77 0.91
N ARG A 87 3.38 9.93 0.85
CA ARG A 87 4.09 10.36 -0.37
C ARG A 87 5.20 9.36 -0.74
N PRO A 88 5.25 8.84 -1.98
CA PRO A 88 6.24 7.85 -2.39
C PRO A 88 7.68 8.26 -2.10
N GLY A 89 8.04 9.53 -2.33
CA GLY A 89 9.38 10.04 -2.05
C GLY A 89 9.77 9.98 -0.56
N LEU A 90 8.80 10.14 0.35
CA LEU A 90 9.05 10.03 1.79
C LEU A 90 9.18 8.56 2.21
N LEU A 91 8.28 7.70 1.73
CA LEU A 91 8.31 6.26 2.01
C LEU A 91 9.59 5.60 1.44
N ASN A 92 10.01 5.96 0.23
CA ASN A 92 11.24 5.46 -0.39
C ASN A 92 12.50 5.85 0.39
N ARG A 93 12.49 7.01 1.06
CA ARG A 93 13.61 7.42 1.92
C ARG A 93 13.68 6.56 3.18
N LEU A 94 12.53 6.26 3.79
CA LEU A 94 12.47 5.41 4.98
C LEU A 94 12.76 3.94 4.69
N GLY A 95 12.39 3.45 3.50
CA GLY A 95 12.76 2.09 3.06
C GLY A 95 14.28 1.83 3.13
N LYS A 96 15.10 2.86 2.95
CA LYS A 96 16.57 2.78 3.09
C LYS A 96 17.05 2.64 4.53
N LEU A 97 16.21 2.97 5.52
CA LEU A 97 16.50 2.84 6.96
C LEU A 97 15.83 1.61 7.60
N SER A 98 15.12 0.79 6.81
CA SER A 98 14.33 -0.35 7.30
C SER A 98 15.16 -1.42 8.03
N SER A 99 16.47 -1.46 7.82
CA SER A 99 17.41 -2.36 8.52
C SER A 99 17.56 -2.10 10.02
N SER A 100 16.99 -1.01 10.54
CA SER A 100 17.17 -0.56 11.92
C SER A 100 15.98 -0.85 12.84
N THR A 101 15.00 -1.64 12.41
CA THR A 101 13.78 -1.91 13.20
C THR A 101 14.01 -3.10 14.15
N SER A 102 13.66 -2.94 15.42
CA SER A 102 13.78 -4.04 16.40
C SER A 102 12.78 -5.16 16.10
N PRO A 103 13.15 -6.44 16.26
CA PRO A 103 12.21 -7.57 16.12
C PRO A 103 10.99 -7.46 17.04
N GLU A 104 11.17 -6.91 18.24
CA GLU A 104 10.12 -6.74 19.24
C GLU A 104 9.07 -5.73 18.76
N ASP A 105 9.51 -4.60 18.19
CA ASP A 105 8.60 -3.61 17.62
C ASP A 105 7.86 -4.15 16.39
N LEU A 106 8.54 -4.94 15.55
CA LEU A 106 7.92 -5.59 14.39
C LEU A 106 6.85 -6.60 14.80
N GLY A 107 7.10 -7.39 15.85
CA GLY A 107 6.14 -8.35 16.38
C GLY A 107 4.87 -7.65 16.88
N GLY A 108 5.03 -6.59 17.69
CA GLY A 108 3.91 -5.80 18.19
C GLY A 108 3.10 -5.15 17.06
N LEU A 109 3.78 -4.62 16.04
CA LEU A 109 3.11 -4.05 14.87
C LEU A 109 2.32 -5.11 14.09
N THR A 110 2.92 -6.30 13.89
CA THR A 110 2.29 -7.43 13.20
C THR A 110 0.98 -7.84 13.88
N VAL A 111 1.00 -8.01 15.20
CA VAL A 111 -0.22 -8.35 15.97
C VAL A 111 -1.27 -7.25 15.82
N SER A 112 -0.87 -5.97 15.90
CA SER A 112 -1.83 -4.86 15.74
C SER A 112 -2.49 -4.81 14.36
N MET A 113 -1.77 -5.19 13.30
CA MET A 113 -2.33 -5.26 11.95
C MET A 113 -3.37 -6.38 11.82
N LEU A 114 -3.18 -7.51 12.53
CA LEU A 114 -4.11 -8.66 12.51
C LEU A 114 -5.47 -8.35 13.17
N GLU A 115 -5.53 -7.35 14.05
CA GLU A 115 -6.79 -6.88 14.65
C GLU A 115 -7.74 -6.24 13.61
N GLY A 116 -7.20 -5.86 12.44
CA GLY A 116 -7.99 -5.40 11.29
C GLY A 116 -8.90 -4.21 11.63
N LYS A 117 -10.21 -4.37 11.41
CA LYS A 117 -11.22 -3.32 11.66
C LYS A 117 -11.34 -2.92 13.13
N ALA A 118 -10.94 -3.79 14.06
CA ALA A 118 -10.93 -3.50 15.49
C ALA A 118 -9.60 -2.88 15.96
N GLY A 119 -8.60 -2.87 15.08
CA GLY A 119 -7.23 -2.49 15.40
C GLY A 119 -6.89 -1.02 15.20
N PRO A 120 -5.65 -0.62 15.55
CA PRO A 120 -5.17 0.75 15.40
C PRO A 120 -5.20 1.29 13.97
N GLN A 121 -5.07 0.42 12.96
CA GLN A 121 -5.01 0.78 11.54
C GLN A 121 -6.37 0.68 10.81
N ALA A 122 -7.49 0.57 11.54
CA ALA A 122 -8.83 0.54 10.95
C ALA A 122 -9.08 1.71 9.97
N LYS A 123 -8.53 2.89 10.27
CA LYS A 123 -8.60 4.07 9.39
C LYS A 123 -7.95 3.82 8.02
N GLU A 124 -6.83 3.09 7.94
CA GLU A 124 -6.19 2.76 6.66
C GLU A 124 -7.05 1.84 5.81
N LEU A 125 -7.71 0.88 6.46
CA LEU A 125 -8.67 -0.01 5.81
C LEU A 125 -9.87 0.77 5.27
N ASP A 126 -10.40 1.73 6.03
CA ASP A 126 -11.50 2.57 5.59
C ASP A 126 -11.14 3.40 4.35
N LYS A 127 -9.92 3.95 4.28
CA LYS A 127 -9.43 4.66 3.09
C LYS A 127 -9.37 3.76 1.87
N LEU A 128 -8.82 2.55 2.02
CA LEU A 128 -8.72 1.59 0.92
C LEU A 128 -10.12 1.18 0.44
N ILE A 129 -11.04 0.87 1.36
CA ILE A 129 -12.42 0.53 1.03
C ILE A 129 -13.14 1.70 0.35
N HIS A 130 -12.94 2.92 0.84
CA HIS A 130 -13.53 4.11 0.25
C HIS A 130 -13.09 4.26 -1.21
N TRP A 131 -11.80 4.14 -1.49
CA TRP A 131 -11.31 4.20 -2.86
C TRP A 131 -11.77 3.03 -3.73
N LEU A 132 -11.81 1.80 -3.20
CA LEU A 132 -12.32 0.65 -3.95
C LEU A 132 -13.79 0.86 -4.37
N ARG A 133 -14.59 1.54 -3.55
CA ARG A 133 -15.98 1.91 -3.89
C ARG A 133 -16.05 2.97 -5.00
N GLU A 134 -15.07 3.86 -5.09
CA GLU A 134 -14.98 4.84 -6.18
C GLU A 134 -14.52 4.18 -7.48
N PHE A 135 -13.50 3.33 -7.41
CA PHE A 135 -12.94 2.61 -8.56
C PHE A 135 -13.92 1.58 -9.13
N ARG A 136 -14.70 0.92 -8.25
CA ARG A 136 -15.68 -0.13 -8.59
C ARG A 136 -15.07 -1.27 -9.41
N PRO A 137 -14.08 -1.99 -8.87
CA PRO A 137 -13.48 -3.13 -9.55
C PRO A 137 -14.45 -4.34 -9.60
N ASP A 138 -14.36 -5.13 -10.67
CA ASP A 138 -15.02 -6.42 -10.78
C ASP A 138 -14.24 -7.50 -9.98
N ILE A 139 -12.91 -7.36 -9.91
CA ILE A 139 -12.02 -8.25 -9.15
C ILE A 139 -11.07 -7.41 -8.28
N VAL A 140 -10.86 -7.88 -7.04
CA VAL A 140 -9.78 -7.41 -6.15
C VAL A 140 -8.79 -8.55 -5.97
N GLN A 141 -7.57 -8.37 -6.46
CA GLN A 141 -6.45 -9.30 -6.31
C GLN A 141 -5.50 -8.80 -5.22
N LEU A 142 -5.04 -9.68 -4.34
CA LEU A 142 -4.13 -9.36 -3.24
C LEU A 142 -2.82 -10.16 -3.39
N THR A 143 -1.66 -9.50 -3.31
CA THR A 143 -0.32 -10.12 -3.43
C THR A 143 0.70 -9.60 -2.43
#